data_AF-A0A565CPN9-F1
#
_entry.id   AF-A0A565CPN9-F1
#
_cell.length_a   1.000
_cell.length_b   1.000
_cell.length_c   1.000
_cell.angle_alpha   90.00
_cell.angle_beta   90.00
_cell.angle_gamma   90.00
#
_symmetry.space_group_name_H-M   'P 1'
#
loop_
_entity.id
_entity.type
_entity.pdbx_description
1 polymer ?
#
loop_
_entity_poly.entity_id
_entity_poly.type
_entity_poly.pdbx_seq_one_letter_code
_entity_poly.pdbx_strand_id
1 'polypeptide(L)'
;MELVLKILKDGLMAVHVPYACGFAIILLTIIVKAATYPLTKQQERIQLETSRLYKQAGVNPLAATIPVWIGLYQALSNVANEGLLSEGFFWIPSLGGSGISWLFPFVDGHPPLDWSDTIAYLVLPVPLIASQYVLMEIMNPLK
;
A
#
# COMPACT_ATOMS: atom_id res chain seq x y z
N MET A 1 18.04 28.97 -13.69
CA MET A 1 17.77 28.03 -12.59
C MET A 1 16.55 28.40 -11.72
N GLU A 2 16.05 29.64 -11.75
CA GLU A 2 14.86 30.02 -10.96
C GLU A 2 13.51 29.59 -11.57
N LEU A 3 13.43 29.38 -12.89
CA LEU A 3 12.20 28.97 -13.58
C LEU A 3 11.74 27.58 -13.14
N VAL A 4 12.69 26.64 -13.00
CA VAL A 4 12.43 25.27 -12.55
C VAL A 4 11.96 25.25 -11.10
N LEU A 5 12.57 26.08 -10.25
CA LEU A 5 12.17 26.22 -8.85
C LEU A 5 10.77 26.83 -8.69
N LYS A 6 10.39 27.79 -9.55
CA LYS A 6 9.04 28.38 -9.56
C LYS A 6 8.00 27.39 -10.06
N ILE A 7 8.26 26.68 -11.16
CA ILE A 7 7.37 25.64 -11.69
C ILE A 7 7.18 24.51 -10.66
N LEU A 8 8.24 24.13 -9.94
CA LEU A 8 8.18 23.10 -8.91
C LEU A 8 7.43 23.59 -7.66
N LYS A 9 7.63 24.83 -7.21
CA LYS A 9 6.89 25.43 -6.08
C LYS A 9 5.42 25.67 -6.41
N ASP A 10 5.12 26.20 -7.60
CA ASP A 10 3.76 26.52 -8.03
C ASP A 10 2.97 25.24 -8.34
N GLY A 11 3.63 24.21 -8.90
CA GLY A 11 3.04 22.87 -9.02
C GLY A 11 2.77 22.20 -7.69
N LEU A 12 3.59 22.47 -6.66
CA LEU A 12 3.43 21.92 -5.32
C LEU A 12 2.43 22.72 -4.45
N MET A 13 2.27 24.03 -4.68
CA MET A 13 1.29 24.88 -4.01
C MET A 13 -0.11 24.84 -4.65
N ALA A 14 -0.21 24.56 -5.96
CA ALA A 14 -1.50 24.37 -6.64
C ALA A 14 -2.19 23.04 -6.28
N VAL A 15 -1.43 22.08 -5.75
CA VAL A 15 -1.92 20.77 -5.29
C VAL A 15 -2.09 20.84 -3.78
N HIS A 16 -2.95 21.75 -3.32
CA HIS A 16 -3.58 21.61 -2.00
C HIS A 16 -4.59 20.45 -2.06
N VAL A 17 -4.06 19.23 -2.18
CA VAL A 17 -4.85 18.01 -2.21
C VAL A 17 -4.64 17.33 -0.86
N PRO A 18 -5.67 17.22 -0.01
CA PRO A 18 -5.60 16.32 1.14
C PRO A 18 -5.18 14.94 0.63
N TYR A 19 -4.33 14.22 1.38
CA TYR A 19 -3.75 12.91 0.99
C TYR A 19 -2.57 12.94 -0.02
N ALA A 20 -1.75 14.01 -0.02
CA ALA A 20 -0.53 14.14 -0.84
C ALA A 20 0.42 12.93 -0.79
N CYS A 21 0.55 12.26 0.36
CA CYS A 21 1.36 11.04 0.51
C CYS A 21 0.88 9.89 -0.39
N GLY A 22 -0.44 9.74 -0.58
CA GLY A 22 -1.01 8.68 -1.41
C GLY A 22 -0.70 8.84 -2.90
N PHE A 23 -0.84 10.06 -3.42
CA PHE A 23 -0.52 10.37 -4.81
C PHE A 23 1.00 10.34 -5.09
N ALA A 24 1.82 10.73 -4.12
CA ALA A 24 3.28 10.62 -4.23
C ALA A 24 3.76 9.17 -4.36
N ILE A 25 3.17 8.24 -3.60
CA ILE A 25 3.47 6.80 -3.69
C ILE A 25 3.12 6.27 -5.08
N ILE A 26 1.93 6.60 -5.59
CA ILE A 26 1.46 6.15 -6.91
C ILE A 26 2.40 6.66 -8.01
N LEU A 27 2.76 7.94 -7.97
CA LEU A 27 3.66 8.55 -8.96
C LEU A 27 5.06 7.94 -8.92
N LEU A 28 5.60 7.70 -7.72
CA LEU A 28 6.88 7.01 -7.54
C LEU A 28 6.82 5.58 -8.11
N THR A 29 5.76 4.83 -7.86
CA THR A 29 5.61 3.47 -8.42
C THR A 29 5.57 3.43 -9.94
N ILE A 30 4.92 4.41 -10.59
CA ILE A 30 4.87 4.50 -12.05
C ILE A 30 6.27 4.75 -12.62
N ILE A 31 7.02 5.67 -12.02
CA ILE A 31 8.39 6.02 -12.46
C ILE A 31 9.33 4.83 -12.29
N VAL A 32 9.29 4.16 -11.14
CA VAL A 32 10.12 2.97 -10.88
C VAL A 32 9.77 1.85 -11.86
N LYS A 33 8.47 1.57 -12.08
CA LYS A 33 8.05 0.56 -13.06
C LYS A 33 8.51 0.89 -14.48
N ALA A 34 8.43 2.15 -14.90
CA ALA A 34 8.87 2.56 -16.24
C ALA A 34 10.39 2.36 -16.41
N ALA A 35 11.19 2.72 -15.42
CA ALA A 35 12.64 2.54 -15.46
C ALA A 35 13.08 1.06 -15.39
N THR A 36 12.36 0.23 -14.63
CA THR A 36 12.70 -1.20 -14.43
C THR A 36 12.04 -2.15 -15.45
N TYR A 37 11.11 -1.65 -16.27
CA TYR A 37 10.43 -2.42 -17.31
C TYR A 37 11.37 -3.25 -18.22
N PRO A 38 12.48 -2.71 -18.77
CA PRO A 38 13.37 -3.51 -19.63
C PRO A 38 14.10 -4.63 -18.88
N LEU A 39 14.40 -4.43 -17.59
CA LEU A 39 15.06 -5.43 -16.73
C LEU A 39 14.10 -6.58 -16.39
N THR A 40 12.84 -6.25 -16.16
CA THR A 40 11.79 -7.20 -15.77
C THR A 40 11.57 -8.25 -16.87
N LYS A 41 11.59 -7.83 -18.14
CA LYS A 41 11.43 -8.74 -19.29
C LYS A 41 12.55 -9.79 -19.41
N GLN A 42 13.78 -9.45 -19.01
CA GLN A 42 14.88 -10.42 -19.01
C GLN A 42 14.84 -11.37 -17.79
N GLN A 43 14.31 -10.89 -16.65
CA GLN A 43 14.17 -11.68 -15.43
C GLN A 43 13.15 -12.83 -15.54
N GLU A 44 12.13 -12.73 -16.39
CA GLU A 44 11.11 -13.77 -16.57
C GLU A 44 11.71 -15.12 -16.99
N ARG A 45 12.69 -15.10 -17.91
CA ARG A 45 13.36 -16.31 -18.39
C ARG A 45 14.18 -16.99 -17.29
N ILE A 46 14.85 -16.20 -16.46
CA ILE A 46 15.65 -16.69 -15.34
C ILE A 46 14.74 -17.25 -14.24
N GLN A 47 13.64 -16.58 -13.92
CA GLN A 47 12.68 -17.05 -12.92
C GLN A 47 12.05 -18.40 -13.30
N LEU A 48 11.79 -18.63 -14.59
CA LEU A 48 11.19 -19.87 -15.06
C LEU A 48 12.13 -21.07 -14.84
N GLU A 49 13.42 -20.92 -15.13
CA GLU A 49 14.42 -21.98 -14.88
C GLU A 49 14.66 -22.21 -13.37
N THR A 50 14.73 -21.14 -12.57
CA THR A 50 14.86 -21.28 -11.11
C THR A 50 13.63 -21.96 -10.50
N SER A 51 12.43 -21.70 -11.01
CA SER A 51 11.20 -22.37 -10.56
C SER A 51 11.20 -23.87 -10.81
N ARG A 52 11.82 -24.33 -11.91
CA ARG A 52 12.00 -25.77 -12.19
C ARG A 52 12.96 -26.41 -11.18
N LEU A 53 14.05 -25.72 -10.84
CA LEU A 53 15.00 -26.19 -9.83
C LEU A 53 14.35 -26.25 -8.43
N TYR A 54 13.53 -25.26 -8.05
CA TYR A 54 12.78 -25.29 -6.78
C TYR A 54 11.80 -26.46 -6.70
N LYS A 55 11.11 -26.79 -7.80
CA LYS A 55 10.22 -27.97 -7.88
C LYS A 55 10.99 -29.29 -7.76
N GLN A 56 12.19 -29.38 -8.34
CA GLN A 56 13.04 -30.57 -8.25
C GLN A 56 13.68 -30.74 -6.86
N ALA A 57 14.04 -29.64 -6.21
CA ALA A 57 14.68 -29.64 -4.89
C ALA A 57 13.68 -29.78 -3.72
N GLY A 58 12.36 -29.77 -3.98
CA GLY A 58 11.32 -29.88 -2.94
C GLY A 58 11.29 -28.70 -1.96
N VAL A 59 11.93 -27.58 -2.29
CA VAL A 59 12.03 -26.40 -1.42
C VAL A 59 10.81 -25.51 -1.66
N ASN A 60 10.09 -25.16 -0.60
CA ASN A 60 8.93 -24.27 -0.69
C ASN A 60 9.38 -22.79 -0.72
N PRO A 61 9.24 -22.08 -1.87
CA PRO A 61 9.63 -20.67 -1.97
C PRO A 61 8.79 -19.75 -1.08
N LEU A 62 7.59 -20.17 -0.65
CA LEU A 62 6.73 -19.37 0.22
C LEU A 62 7.28 -19.25 1.65
N ALA A 63 8.06 -20.24 2.11
CA ALA A 63 8.70 -20.17 3.44
C ALA A 63 9.71 -19.01 3.53
N ALA A 64 10.31 -18.62 2.40
CA ALA A 64 11.24 -17.49 2.33
C ALA A 64 10.55 -16.12 2.43
N THR A 65 9.21 -16.06 2.38
CA THR A 65 8.46 -14.80 2.52
C THR A 65 8.21 -14.41 3.99
N ILE A 66 8.27 -15.38 4.91
CA ILE A 66 8.01 -15.15 6.34
C ILE A 66 8.93 -14.06 6.94
N PRO A 67 10.25 -14.02 6.67
CA PRO A 67 11.14 -12.98 7.20
C PRO A 67 10.82 -11.57 6.69
N VAL A 68 10.37 -11.45 5.43
CA VAL A 68 10.02 -10.14 4.84
C VAL A 68 8.79 -9.56 5.52
N TRP A 69 7.77 -10.38 5.77
CA TRP A 69 6.57 -9.97 6.49
C TRP A 69 6.86 -9.55 7.94
N ILE A 70 7.73 -10.29 8.63
CA ILE A 70 8.16 -9.95 9.99
C ILE A 70 8.94 -8.62 10.02
N GLY A 71 9.88 -8.42 9.09
CA GLY A 71 10.65 -7.19 8.98
C GLY A 71 9.77 -5.97 8.68
N LEU A 72 8.81 -6.11 7.75
CA LEU A 72 7.86 -5.05 7.41
C LEU A 72 6.95 -4.72 8.60
N TYR A 73 6.42 -5.73 9.30
CA TYR A 73 5.60 -5.53 10.50
C TYR A 73 6.37 -4.78 11.59
N GLN A 74 7.63 -5.15 11.84
CA GLN A 74 8.46 -4.45 12.83
C GLN A 74 8.77 -3.01 12.41
N ALA A 75 9.11 -2.78 11.14
CA ALA A 75 9.38 -1.43 10.64
C ALA A 75 8.14 -0.53 10.75
N LEU A 76 6.97 -1.03 10.34
CA LEU A 76 5.70 -0.29 10.44
C LEU A 76 5.29 -0.06 11.90
N SER A 77 5.47 -1.04 12.78
CA SER A 77 5.16 -0.90 14.21
C SER A 77 6.05 0.15 14.87
N ASN A 78 7.33 0.23 14.49
CA ASN A 78 8.25 1.24 15.00
C ASN A 78 7.83 2.65 14.55
N VAL A 79 7.46 2.83 13.27
CA VAL A 79 6.96 4.12 12.73
C VAL A 79 5.60 4.49 13.32
N ALA A 80 4.75 3.51 13.63
CA ALA A 80 3.48 3.73 14.32
C ALA A 80 3.69 4.33 15.72
N ASN A 81 4.69 3.83 16.46
CA ASN A 81 5.05 4.33 17.79
C ASN A 81 5.63 5.76 17.76
N GLU A 82 6.19 6.19 16.62
CA GLU A 82 6.70 7.54 16.41
C GLU A 82 5.60 8.57 16.07
N GLY A 83 4.33 8.14 16.01
CA GLY A 83 3.18 9.04 15.79
C GLY A 83 2.98 9.49 14.34
N LEU A 84 3.83 9.03 13.41
CA LEU A 84 3.79 9.38 11.98
C LEU A 84 2.60 8.80 11.22
N LEU A 85 1.90 7.80 11.79
CA LEU A 85 0.70 7.21 11.19
C LEU A 85 -0.61 7.90 11.62
N SER A 86 -0.51 9.01 12.35
CA SER A 86 -1.65 9.85 12.73
C SER A 86 -2.16 10.73 11.58
N GLU A 87 -1.47 10.71 10.43
CA GLU A 87 -1.93 11.38 9.21
C GLU A 87 -3.00 10.55 8.49
N GLY A 88 -3.94 11.25 7.86
CA GLY A 88 -5.00 10.62 7.07
C GLY A 88 -4.46 9.92 5.83
N PHE A 89 -4.91 8.69 5.59
CA PHE A 89 -4.53 7.89 4.42
C PHE A 89 -5.75 7.65 3.51
N PHE A 90 -5.68 8.23 2.31
CA PHE A 90 -6.70 8.25 1.25
C PHE A 90 -8.09 8.79 1.66
N TRP A 91 -8.79 8.19 2.62
CA TRP A 91 -10.06 8.69 3.17
C TRP A 91 -10.25 8.38 4.65
N ILE A 92 -9.29 7.69 5.26
CA ILE A 92 -9.32 7.34 6.68
C ILE A 92 -8.55 8.40 7.47
N PRO A 93 -9.00 8.79 8.68
CA PRO A 93 -8.33 9.76 9.54
C PRO A 93 -6.90 9.38 9.96
N SER A 94 -6.61 8.09 10.16
CA SER A 94 -5.26 7.61 10.51
C SER A 94 -5.07 6.12 10.21
N LEU A 95 -3.82 5.69 9.99
CA LEU A 95 -3.45 4.27 9.97
C LEU A 95 -2.96 3.77 11.34
N GLY A 96 -2.78 4.68 12.29
CA GLY A 96 -2.31 4.37 13.64
C GLY A 96 -3.40 3.74 14.49
N GLY A 97 -3.15 2.54 15.00
CA GLY A 97 -4.05 1.85 15.93
C GLY A 97 -3.59 0.42 16.18
N SER A 98 -3.73 -0.05 17.43
CA SER A 98 -3.40 -1.42 17.79
C SER A 98 -4.58 -2.33 17.50
N GLY A 99 -4.53 -3.05 16.39
CA GLY A 99 -5.54 -4.04 16.01
C GLY A 99 -6.94 -3.43 15.84
N ILE A 100 -7.89 -3.84 16.69
CA ILE A 100 -9.29 -3.40 16.68
C ILE A 100 -9.60 -2.27 17.66
N SER A 101 -8.57 -1.59 18.19
CA SER A 101 -8.74 -0.48 19.14
C SER A 101 -9.53 0.71 18.58
N TRP A 102 -9.63 0.80 17.25
CA TRP A 102 -10.44 1.80 16.55
C TRP A 102 -11.95 1.54 16.68
N LEU A 103 -12.36 0.29 16.94
CA LEU A 103 -13.76 -0.13 17.05
C LEU A 103 -14.17 -0.40 18.50
N PHE A 104 -13.25 -0.85 19.36
CA PHE A 104 -13.52 -1.23 20.75
C PHE A 104 -12.48 -0.64 21.72
N PRO A 105 -12.85 -0.37 22.99
CA PRO A 105 -14.17 -0.58 23.61
C PRO A 105 -15.16 0.55 23.28
N PHE A 106 -16.46 0.23 23.30
CA PHE A 106 -17.48 1.26 23.21
C PHE A 106 -17.56 2.05 24.52
N VAL A 107 -17.46 3.37 24.42
CA VAL A 107 -17.70 4.29 25.52
C VAL A 107 -18.99 5.03 25.17
N ASP A 108 -19.96 5.10 26.07
CA ASP A 108 -21.22 5.85 25.86
C ASP A 108 -21.98 5.54 24.54
N GLY A 109 -21.90 4.29 24.04
CA GLY A 109 -22.62 3.85 22.84
C GLY A 109 -21.99 4.25 21.49
N HIS A 110 -20.76 4.76 21.50
CA HIS A 110 -19.99 5.06 20.29
C HIS A 110 -18.55 4.51 20.40
N PRO A 111 -17.93 4.14 19.27
CA PRO A 111 -16.54 3.70 19.23
C PRO A 111 -15.57 4.84 19.61
N PRO A 112 -14.33 4.53 20.00
CA PRO A 112 -13.35 5.54 20.45
C PRO A 112 -13.05 6.66 19.45
N LEU A 113 -13.29 6.43 18.15
CA LEU A 113 -13.08 7.38 17.05
C LEU A 113 -14.36 8.12 16.64
N ASP A 114 -15.49 7.96 17.34
CA ASP A 114 -16.81 8.42 16.90
C ASP A 114 -17.32 7.70 15.62
N TRP A 115 -18.63 7.76 15.38
CA TRP A 115 -19.27 7.03 14.28
C TRP A 115 -18.91 7.58 12.90
N SER A 116 -18.67 8.88 12.76
CA SER A 116 -18.27 9.50 11.48
C SER A 116 -17.00 8.86 10.93
N ASP A 117 -16.04 8.63 11.80
CA ASP A 117 -14.71 8.18 11.42
C ASP A 117 -14.67 6.66 11.34
N THR A 118 -15.37 5.97 12.24
CA THR A 118 -15.49 4.50 12.24
C THR A 118 -16.11 3.98 10.95
N ILE A 119 -17.10 4.69 10.39
CA ILE A 119 -17.70 4.32 9.11
C ILE A 119 -16.66 4.42 7.96
N ALA A 120 -15.73 5.38 8.02
CA ALA A 120 -14.66 5.48 7.02
C ALA A 120 -13.75 4.23 7.04
N TYR A 121 -13.45 3.67 8.21
CA TYR A 121 -12.74 2.39 8.35
C TYR A 121 -13.58 1.20 7.84
N LEU A 122 -14.88 1.17 8.13
CA LEU A 122 -15.77 0.07 7.70
C LEU A 122 -16.00 0.03 6.19
N VAL A 123 -15.95 1.18 5.52
CA VAL A 123 -16.12 1.27 4.07
C VAL A 123 -14.84 0.86 3.34
N LEU A 124 -13.65 0.96 3.95
CA LEU A 124 -12.37 0.59 3.33
C LEU A 124 -12.34 -0.77 2.61
N PRO A 125 -12.84 -1.89 3.17
CA PRO A 125 -12.84 -3.17 2.46
C PRO A 125 -13.70 -3.17 1.19
N VAL A 126 -14.70 -2.30 1.06
CA VAL A 126 -15.64 -2.33 -0.07
C VAL A 126 -14.96 -1.94 -1.39
N PRO A 127 -14.25 -0.80 -1.51
CA PRO A 127 -13.44 -0.51 -2.70
C PRO A 127 -12.31 -1.51 -2.93
N LEU A 128 -11.74 -2.07 -1.86
CA LEU A 128 -10.66 -3.07 -1.96
C LEU A 128 -11.15 -4.36 -2.62
N ILE A 129 -12.31 -4.87 -2.21
CA ILE A 129 -12.93 -6.06 -2.80
C ILE A 129 -13.36 -5.78 -4.23
N ALA A 130 -13.94 -4.61 -4.51
CA ALA A 130 -14.31 -4.21 -5.86
C ALA A 130 -13.08 -4.13 -6.79
N SER A 131 -11.98 -3.55 -6.30
CA SER A 131 -10.70 -3.49 -7.02
C SER A 131 -10.12 -4.88 -7.28
N GLN A 132 -10.15 -5.76 -6.28
CA GLN A 132 -9.74 -7.16 -6.43
C GLN A 132 -10.59 -7.89 -7.49
N TYR A 133 -11.90 -7.64 -7.52
CA TYR A 133 -12.80 -8.24 -8.51
C TYR A 133 -12.45 -7.79 -9.94
N VAL A 134 -12.24 -6.50 -10.15
CA VAL A 134 -11.81 -5.95 -11.45
C VAL A 134 -10.46 -6.52 -11.88
N LEU A 135 -9.51 -6.65 -10.95
CA LEU A 135 -8.20 -7.26 -11.22
C LEU A 135 -8.33 -8.73 -11.63
N MET A 136 -9.20 -9.50 -10.97
CA MET A 136 -9.47 -10.89 -11.35
C MET A 136 -10.08 -10.99 -12.74
N GLU A 137 -11.00 -10.08 -13.07
CA GLU A 137 -11.65 -10.06 -14.39
C GLU A 137 -10.66 -9.73 -15.51
N ILE A 138 -9.72 -8.79 -15.29
CA ILE A 138 -8.68 -8.43 -16.27
C ILE A 138 -7.64 -9.55 -16.43
N MET A 139 -7.34 -10.29 -15.35
CA MET A 139 -6.35 -11.38 -15.37
C MET A 139 -6.92 -12.72 -15.84
N ASN A 140 -8.25 -12.87 -15.91
CA ASN A 140 -8.83 -14.05 -16.54
C ASN A 140 -8.49 -14.02 -18.04
N PRO A 141 -7.76 -15.03 -18.56
CA PRO A 141 -7.56 -15.11 -20.00
C PRO A 141 -8.94 -15.26 -20.65
N LEU A 142 -9.28 -14.33 -21.55
CA LEU A 142 -10.53 -14.37 -22.33
C LEU A 142 -10.72 -15.79 -22.87
N LYS A 143 -11.83 -16.42 -22.51
CA LYS A 143 -12.20 -17.75 -23.00
C LYS A 143 -12.59 -17.69 -24.47
#